data_AF-A0A1V8ZXK1-F1
#
_entry.id   AF-A0A1V8ZXK1-F1
#
_cell.length_a   1.000
_cell.length_b   1.000
_cell.length_c   1.000
_cell.angle_alpha   90.00
_cell.angle_beta   90.00
_cell.angle_gamma   90.00
#
_symmetry.space_group_name_H-M   'P 1'
#
loop_
_entity.id
_entity.type
_entity.pdbx_description
1 polymer ?
#
loop_
_entity_poly.entity_id
_entity_poly.type
_entity_poly.pdbx_seq_one_letter_code
_entity_poly.pdbx_strand_id
1 'polypeptide(L)'
;MSPAPADARGTTERLLAAARRDDVAELAAVLATVVRSRGERDGLVEGVLAELVAAVSASLGRRAGAPARGDVFTADLTDADDEALAVDELDPALRAVLRAVLAQLNGDPDDSRFQIGLVCADPEPLSRLDALWHALLWVTLLEDADSGDG
;
A
#
# COMPACT_ATOMS: atom_id res chain seq x y z
N MET A 1 -14.13 -1.99 -17.00
CA MET A 1 -12.98 -1.32 -17.66
C MET A 1 -12.18 -0.74 -16.51
N SER A 2 -11.00 -1.30 -16.20
CA SER A 2 -10.14 -0.72 -15.15
C SER A 2 -9.79 0.72 -15.54
N PRO A 3 -9.70 1.67 -14.59
CA PRO A 3 -9.35 3.04 -14.91
C PRO A 3 -8.00 3.08 -15.59
N ALA A 4 -7.75 4.14 -16.34
CA ALA A 4 -6.48 4.29 -17.00
C ALA A 4 -5.37 4.35 -15.94
N PRO A 5 -4.21 3.70 -16.17
CA PRO A 5 -3.07 3.75 -15.23
C PRO A 5 -2.62 5.18 -14.90
N ALA A 6 -2.88 6.14 -15.80
CA ALA A 6 -2.67 7.57 -15.55
C ALA A 6 -3.56 8.13 -14.43
N ASP A 7 -4.80 7.67 -14.31
CA ASP A 7 -5.74 8.12 -13.27
C ASP A 7 -5.33 7.61 -11.89
N ALA A 8 -4.88 6.35 -11.82
CA ALA A 8 -4.37 5.74 -10.59
C ALA A 8 -3.12 6.47 -10.10
N ARG A 9 -2.11 6.62 -10.94
CA ARG A 9 -0.87 7.31 -10.61
C ARG A 9 -1.10 8.76 -10.17
N GLY A 10 -1.88 9.53 -10.93
CA GLY A 10 -2.21 10.91 -10.58
C GLY A 10 -2.98 11.02 -9.26
N THR A 11 -3.83 10.02 -8.96
CA THR A 11 -4.53 9.96 -7.66
C THR A 11 -3.58 9.62 -6.52
N THR A 12 -2.67 8.67 -6.70
CA THR A 12 -1.63 8.33 -5.73
C THR A 12 -0.71 9.50 -5.42
N GLU A 13 -0.25 10.22 -6.45
CA GLU A 13 0.58 11.42 -6.30
C GLU A 13 -0.14 12.51 -5.49
N ARG A 14 -1.45 12.68 -5.69
CA ARG A 14 -2.28 13.61 -4.91
C ARG A 14 -2.43 13.17 -3.44
N LEU A 15 -2.66 11.89 -3.18
CA LEU A 15 -2.72 11.36 -1.81
C LEU A 15 -1.42 11.63 -1.05
N LEU A 16 -0.28 11.29 -1.66
CA LEU A 16 1.05 11.53 -1.08
C LEU A 16 1.33 13.02 -0.88
N ALA A 17 0.94 13.87 -1.84
CA ALA A 17 1.10 15.31 -1.72
C ALA A 17 0.24 15.92 -0.59
N ALA A 18 -0.99 15.44 -0.42
CA ALA A 18 -1.86 15.86 0.69
C ALA A 18 -1.30 15.42 2.04
N ALA A 19 -0.87 14.16 2.16
CA ALA A 19 -0.26 13.63 3.38
C ALA A 19 0.99 14.42 3.79
N ARG A 20 1.88 14.73 2.84
CA ARG A 20 3.09 15.52 3.11
C ARG A 20 2.83 16.97 3.56
N ARG A 21 1.68 17.54 3.19
CA ARG A 21 1.30 18.90 3.60
C ARG A 21 0.45 18.93 4.86
N ASP A 22 0.19 17.77 5.47
CA ASP A 22 -0.80 17.61 6.53
C ASP A 22 -2.18 18.17 6.14
N ASP A 23 -2.52 18.10 4.84
CA ASP A 23 -3.81 18.55 4.32
C ASP A 23 -4.86 17.44 4.49
N VAL A 24 -5.34 17.31 5.72
CA VAL A 24 -6.35 16.32 6.11
C VAL A 24 -7.64 16.45 5.27
N ALA A 25 -8.01 17.67 4.88
CA ALA A 25 -9.22 17.93 4.11
C ALA A 25 -9.08 17.41 2.67
N GLU A 26 -7.96 17.69 2.00
CA GLU A 26 -7.67 17.13 0.69
C GLU A 26 -7.54 15.60 0.76
N LEU A 27 -6.84 15.08 1.77
CA LEU A 27 -6.64 13.65 1.95
C LEU A 27 -7.98 12.89 2.08
N ALA A 28 -8.87 13.37 2.94
CA ALA A 28 -10.21 12.81 3.10
C ALA A 28 -11.02 12.89 1.79
N ALA A 29 -10.94 14.00 1.05
CA ALA A 29 -11.65 14.17 -0.21
C ALA A 29 -11.17 13.20 -1.31
N VAL A 30 -9.86 12.98 -1.40
CA VAL A 30 -9.28 12.05 -2.38
C VAL A 30 -9.60 10.61 -2.00
N LEU A 31 -9.41 10.20 -0.74
CA LEU A 31 -9.76 8.86 -0.25
C LEU A 31 -11.24 8.55 -0.46
N ALA A 32 -12.13 9.49 -0.15
CA ALA A 32 -13.56 9.31 -0.40
C ALA A 32 -13.91 9.21 -1.88
N THR A 33 -13.10 9.80 -2.78
CA THR A 33 -13.27 9.64 -4.23
C THR A 33 -12.85 8.24 -4.68
N VAL A 34 -11.74 7.73 -4.16
CA VAL A 34 -11.22 6.39 -4.45
C VAL A 34 -12.20 5.31 -3.99
N VAL A 35 -12.66 5.37 -2.73
CA VAL A 35 -13.52 4.33 -2.14
C VAL A 35 -14.96 4.36 -2.67
N ARG A 36 -15.48 5.54 -3.05
CA ARG A 36 -16.83 5.67 -3.64
C ARG A 36 -16.87 5.41 -5.14
N SER A 37 -15.74 5.16 -5.78
CA SER A 37 -15.68 4.87 -7.21
C SER A 37 -16.50 3.62 -7.51
N ARG A 38 -17.57 3.79 -8.30
CA ARG A 38 -18.38 2.71 -8.90
C ARG A 38 -18.52 2.98 -10.39
N GLY A 39 -18.56 1.92 -11.20
CA GLY A 39 -18.76 2.02 -12.65
C GLY A 39 -17.46 2.26 -13.41
N GLU A 40 -17.35 3.38 -14.13
CA GLU A 40 -16.20 3.67 -15.02
C GLU A 40 -14.84 3.75 -14.30
N ARG A 41 -14.85 3.79 -12.96
CA ARG A 41 -13.66 3.83 -12.09
C ARG A 41 -13.51 2.58 -11.20
N ASP A 42 -14.14 1.47 -11.56
CA ASP A 42 -14.19 0.25 -10.72
C ASP A 42 -12.81 -0.32 -10.32
N GLY A 43 -11.74 0.00 -11.05
CA GLY A 43 -10.37 -0.40 -10.69
C GLY A 43 -9.50 0.71 -10.10
N LEU A 44 -10.07 1.84 -9.63
CA LEU A 44 -9.26 2.96 -9.13
C LEU A 44 -8.62 2.61 -7.79
N VAL A 45 -9.37 1.91 -6.93
CA VAL A 45 -8.84 1.35 -5.68
C VAL A 45 -7.66 0.42 -5.99
N GLU A 46 -7.85 -0.51 -6.93
CA GLU A 46 -6.82 -1.48 -7.33
C GLU A 46 -5.55 -0.79 -7.86
N GLY A 47 -5.72 0.17 -8.78
CA GLY A 47 -4.60 0.90 -9.35
C GLY A 47 -3.86 1.76 -8.32
N VAL A 48 -4.58 2.48 -7.45
CA VAL A 48 -3.97 3.30 -6.39
C VAL A 48 -3.22 2.41 -5.40
N LEU A 49 -3.83 1.30 -4.98
CA LEU A 49 -3.19 0.36 -4.06
C LEU A 49 -1.95 -0.28 -4.67
N ALA A 50 -1.97 -0.63 -5.96
CA ALA A 50 -0.81 -1.15 -6.67
C ALA A 50 0.35 -0.14 -6.73
N GLU A 51 0.06 1.14 -7.01
CA GLU A 51 1.07 2.21 -7.00
C GLU A 51 1.66 2.43 -5.60
N LEU A 52 0.82 2.38 -4.55
CA LEU A 52 1.29 2.48 -3.16
C LEU A 52 2.17 1.28 -2.75
N VAL A 53 1.75 0.05 -3.06
CA VAL A 53 2.55 -1.17 -2.82
C VAL A 53 3.89 -1.08 -3.54
N ALA A 54 3.90 -0.64 -4.81
CA ALA A 54 5.13 -0.45 -5.57
C ALA A 54 6.04 0.61 -4.93
N ALA A 55 5.49 1.71 -4.43
CA ALA A 55 6.25 2.76 -3.73
C ALA A 55 6.87 2.26 -2.41
N VAL A 56 6.12 1.48 -1.62
CA VAL A 56 6.62 0.83 -0.39
C VAL A 56 7.76 -0.14 -0.73
N SER A 57 7.54 -1.08 -1.65
CA SER A 57 8.55 -2.08 -2.03
C SER A 57 9.78 -1.44 -2.63
N ALA A 58 9.65 -0.38 -3.44
CA ALA A 58 10.79 0.34 -3.99
C ALA A 58 11.62 1.01 -2.89
N SER A 59 10.98 1.57 -1.86
CA SER A 59 11.66 2.25 -0.75
C SER A 59 12.38 1.24 0.15
N LEU A 60 11.71 0.13 0.51
CA LEU A 60 12.33 -0.97 1.24
C LEU A 60 13.51 -1.60 0.46
N GLY A 61 13.34 -1.81 -0.85
CA GLY A 61 14.40 -2.35 -1.71
C GLY A 61 15.63 -1.44 -1.78
N ARG A 62 15.45 -0.11 -1.82
CA ARG A 62 16.58 0.84 -1.74
C ARG A 62 17.33 0.74 -0.42
N ARG A 63 16.61 0.61 0.70
CA ARG A 63 17.20 0.49 2.05
C ARG A 63 17.95 -0.81 2.27
N ALA A 64 17.41 -1.92 1.77
CA ALA A 64 18.05 -3.22 1.85
C ALA A 64 19.33 -3.32 1.00
N GLY A 65 19.50 -2.43 0.02
CA GLY A 65 20.60 -2.50 -0.94
C GLY A 65 20.38 -3.59 -2.00
N ALA A 66 21.44 -4.00 -2.68
CA ALA A 66 21.36 -5.06 -3.67
C ALA A 66 21.30 -6.44 -2.98
N PRO A 67 20.16 -7.15 -3.01
CA PRO A 67 20.07 -8.48 -2.40
C PRO A 67 21.01 -9.45 -3.13
N ALA A 68 21.63 -10.34 -2.37
CA ALA A 68 22.37 -11.45 -2.95
C ALA A 68 21.41 -12.43 -3.63
N ARG A 69 21.95 -13.23 -4.55
CA ARG A 69 21.16 -14.21 -5.29
C ARG A 69 20.65 -15.28 -4.31
N GLY A 70 19.34 -15.29 -4.07
CA GLY A 70 18.68 -16.23 -3.16
C GLY A 70 18.23 -15.63 -1.83
N ASP A 71 18.46 -14.34 -1.60
CA ASP A 71 17.90 -13.64 -0.43
C ASP A 71 16.38 -13.54 -0.55
N VAL A 72 15.70 -13.69 0.59
CA VAL A 72 14.24 -13.64 0.68
C VAL A 72 13.87 -12.54 1.67
N PHE A 73 12.97 -11.65 1.25
CA PHE A 73 12.38 -10.67 2.14
C PHE A 73 11.29 -11.35 2.99
N THR A 74 11.40 -11.19 4.30
CA THR A 74 10.42 -11.64 5.29
C THR A 74 10.00 -10.46 6.16
N ALA A 75 8.90 -10.60 6.90
CA ALA A 75 8.42 -9.58 7.82
C ALA A 75 8.22 -10.20 9.19
N ASP A 76 8.82 -9.59 10.20
CA ASP A 76 8.50 -9.82 11.60
C ASP A 76 7.48 -8.76 12.03
N LEU A 77 6.42 -9.21 12.70
CA LEU A 77 5.34 -8.34 13.15
C LEU A 77 5.34 -8.31 14.67
N THR A 78 5.30 -7.11 15.23
CA THR A 78 5.10 -6.90 16.66
C THR A 78 3.94 -5.94 16.89
N ASP A 79 3.32 -6.06 18.05
CA ASP A 79 2.30 -5.11 18.49
C ASP A 79 2.93 -3.87 19.17
N ALA A 80 2.09 -3.02 19.77
CA ALA A 80 2.55 -1.79 20.42
C ALA A 80 3.37 -2.04 21.70
N ASP A 81 3.27 -3.23 22.29
CA ASP A 81 4.02 -3.65 23.47
C ASP A 81 5.29 -4.44 23.10
N ASP A 82 5.64 -4.47 21.80
CA ASP A 82 6.78 -5.21 21.21
C ASP A 82 6.64 -6.74 21.30
N GLU A 83 5.41 -7.23 21.50
CA GLU A 83 5.12 -8.66 21.52
C GLU A 83 4.92 -9.20 20.11
N ALA A 84 5.42 -10.41 19.84
CA ALA A 84 5.35 -11.03 18.53
C ALA A 84 3.89 -11.30 18.12
N LEU A 85 3.50 -10.74 16.98
CA LEU A 85 2.15 -10.87 16.42
C LEU A 85 2.15 -11.89 15.28
N ALA A 86 1.25 -12.87 15.34
CA ALA A 86 1.09 -13.79 14.21
C ALA A 86 0.45 -13.06 13.02
N VAL A 87 0.92 -13.32 11.81
CA VAL A 87 0.39 -12.70 10.59
C VAL A 87 -1.12 -12.90 10.41
N ASP A 88 -1.68 -14.00 10.93
CA ASP A 88 -3.10 -14.30 10.84
C ASP A 88 -3.98 -13.53 11.84
N GLU A 89 -3.37 -12.83 12.79
CA GLU A 89 -4.03 -11.91 13.72
C GLU A 89 -4.19 -10.50 13.13
N LEU A 90 -3.48 -10.20 12.03
CA LEU A 90 -3.71 -8.96 11.30
C LEU A 90 -5.11 -8.94 10.68
N ASP A 91 -5.67 -7.73 10.60
CA ASP A 91 -6.85 -7.47 9.80
C ASP A 91 -6.66 -8.07 8.38
N PRO A 92 -7.66 -8.78 7.81
CA PRO A 92 -7.52 -9.44 6.53
C PRO A 92 -7.05 -8.53 5.38
N ALA A 93 -7.51 -7.27 5.34
CA ALA A 93 -7.13 -6.33 4.30
C ALA A 93 -5.67 -5.89 4.48
N LEU A 94 -5.27 -5.55 5.70
CA LEU A 94 -3.88 -5.22 6.02
C LEU A 94 -2.92 -6.38 5.72
N ARG A 95 -3.31 -7.59 6.10
CA ARG A 95 -2.55 -8.82 5.82
C ARG A 95 -2.33 -9.03 4.32
N ALA A 96 -3.35 -8.76 3.51
CA ALA A 96 -3.23 -8.83 2.05
C ALA A 96 -2.27 -7.77 1.50
N VAL A 97 -2.33 -6.52 1.99
CA VAL A 97 -1.37 -5.47 1.59
C VAL A 97 0.07 -5.86 1.96
N LEU A 98 0.30 -6.38 3.18
CA LEU A 98 1.61 -6.87 3.61
C LEU A 98 2.14 -7.97 2.67
N ARG A 99 1.28 -8.96 2.35
CA ARG A 99 1.64 -10.04 1.41
C ARG A 99 1.92 -9.49 0.01
N ALA A 100 1.18 -8.49 -0.46
CA ALA A 100 1.45 -7.85 -1.75
C ALA A 100 2.84 -7.20 -1.79
N VAL A 101 3.21 -6.47 -0.73
CA VAL A 101 4.54 -5.86 -0.59
C VAL A 101 5.66 -6.91 -0.58
N LEU A 102 5.48 -7.99 0.20
CA LEU A 102 6.46 -9.08 0.26
C LEU A 102 6.59 -9.82 -1.08
N ALA A 103 5.47 -10.10 -1.76
CA ALA A 103 5.48 -10.70 -3.09
C ALA A 103 6.23 -9.81 -4.09
N GLN A 104 5.96 -8.50 -4.08
CA GLN A 104 6.64 -7.53 -4.92
C GLN A 104 8.16 -7.47 -4.64
N LEU A 105 8.57 -7.48 -3.37
CA LEU A 105 9.98 -7.49 -2.96
C LEU A 105 10.70 -8.78 -3.37
N ASN A 106 10.01 -9.92 -3.33
CA ASN A 106 10.55 -11.22 -3.72
C ASN A 106 10.43 -11.52 -5.22
N GLY A 107 9.97 -10.56 -6.03
CA GLY A 107 9.89 -10.70 -7.48
C GLY A 107 8.72 -11.58 -7.97
N ASP A 108 7.65 -11.68 -7.18
CA ASP A 108 6.39 -12.37 -7.54
C ASP A 108 5.26 -11.35 -7.80
N PRO A 109 5.22 -10.74 -9.01
CA PRO A 109 4.21 -9.73 -9.33
C PRO A 109 2.80 -10.31 -9.49
N ASP A 110 2.66 -11.61 -9.75
CA ASP A 110 1.35 -12.24 -9.92
C ASP A 110 0.70 -12.49 -8.56
N ASP A 111 1.45 -12.95 -7.55
CA ASP A 111 0.95 -13.02 -6.18
C ASP A 111 0.65 -11.61 -5.64
N SER A 112 1.50 -10.62 -5.90
CA SER A 112 1.23 -9.21 -5.53
C SER A 112 -0.12 -8.71 -6.06
N ARG A 113 -0.39 -8.93 -7.36
CA ARG A 113 -1.69 -8.59 -7.98
C ARG A 113 -2.85 -9.37 -7.37
N PHE A 114 -2.65 -10.66 -7.08
CA PHE A 114 -3.68 -11.48 -6.46
C PHE A 114 -4.07 -10.95 -5.08
N GLN A 115 -3.10 -10.61 -4.23
CA GLN A 115 -3.36 -10.05 -2.90
C GLN A 115 -4.08 -8.69 -2.97
N ILE A 116 -3.68 -7.80 -3.89
CA ILE A 116 -4.39 -6.54 -4.16
C ILE A 116 -5.84 -6.81 -4.61
N GLY A 117 -6.04 -7.81 -5.46
CA GLY A 117 -7.35 -8.25 -5.92
C GLY A 117 -8.26 -8.71 -4.76
N LEU A 118 -7.71 -9.40 -3.76
CA LEU A 118 -8.46 -9.81 -2.57
C LEU A 118 -8.99 -8.59 -1.78
N VAL A 119 -8.17 -7.56 -1.60
CA VAL A 119 -8.60 -6.30 -0.96
C VAL A 119 -9.72 -5.65 -1.76
N CYS A 120 -9.57 -5.56 -3.09
CA CYS A 120 -10.55 -4.90 -3.94
C CYS A 120 -11.88 -5.64 -4.01
N ALA A 121 -11.84 -6.98 -3.91
CA ALA A 121 -13.01 -7.85 -3.90
C ALA A 121 -13.79 -7.82 -2.58
N ASP A 122 -13.21 -7.28 -1.49
CA ASP A 122 -13.91 -7.15 -0.21
C ASP A 122 -15.16 -6.25 -0.38
N PRO A 123 -16.38 -6.71 -0.07
CA PRO A 123 -17.56 -5.87 -0.17
C PRO A 123 -17.54 -4.67 0.78
N GLU A 124 -16.84 -4.74 1.92
CA GLU A 124 -16.81 -3.73 2.97
C GLU A 124 -15.95 -2.51 2.56
N PRO A 125 -16.55 -1.31 2.39
CA PRO A 125 -15.80 -0.12 2.01
C PRO A 125 -14.75 0.31 3.03
N LEU A 126 -14.99 0.08 4.32
CA LEU A 126 -14.04 0.45 5.37
C LEU A 126 -12.76 -0.41 5.31
N SER A 127 -12.86 -1.71 5.06
CA SER A 127 -11.69 -2.59 4.88
C SER A 127 -10.77 -2.12 3.74
N ARG A 128 -11.37 -1.70 2.61
CA ARG A 128 -10.59 -1.14 1.48
C ARG A 128 -9.94 0.20 1.82
N LEU A 129 -10.63 1.04 2.58
CA LEU A 129 -10.08 2.31 3.06
C LEU A 129 -8.90 2.06 4.00
N ASP A 130 -9.03 1.11 4.93
CA ASP A 130 -7.98 0.75 5.87
C ASP A 130 -6.72 0.25 5.15
N ALA A 131 -6.87 -0.58 4.12
CA ALA A 131 -5.76 -1.01 3.28
C ALA A 131 -5.04 0.16 2.59
N LEU A 132 -5.80 1.07 1.97
CA LEU A 132 -5.24 2.27 1.32
C LEU A 132 -4.54 3.18 2.32
N TRP A 133 -5.14 3.37 3.50
CA TRP A 133 -4.62 4.19 4.57
C TRP A 133 -3.29 3.65 5.11
N HIS A 134 -3.22 2.36 5.41
CA HIS A 134 -1.98 1.73 5.90
C HIS A 134 -0.87 1.76 4.84
N ALA A 135 -1.20 1.47 3.57
CA ALA A 135 -0.21 1.56 2.50
C ALA A 135 0.32 2.99 2.34
N LEU A 136 -0.55 4.00 2.44
CA LEU A 136 -0.14 5.41 2.42
C LEU A 136 0.76 5.77 3.61
N LEU A 137 0.38 5.37 4.82
CA LEU A 137 1.18 5.58 6.04
C LEU A 137 2.56 4.96 5.93
N TRP A 138 2.68 3.75 5.38
CA TRP A 138 3.98 3.11 5.15
C TRP A 138 4.85 3.92 4.19
N VAL A 139 4.29 4.43 3.08
CA VAL A 139 5.06 5.29 2.18
C VAL A 139 5.55 6.53 2.90
N THR A 140 4.70 7.23 3.66
CA THR A 140 5.11 8.47 4.35
C THR A 140 6.15 8.21 5.43
N LEU A 141 6.01 7.14 6.22
CA LEU A 141 6.98 6.77 7.26
C LEU A 141 8.34 6.39 6.65
N LEU A 142 8.34 5.72 5.51
CA LEU A 142 9.57 5.38 4.78
C LEU A 142 10.20 6.64 4.14
N GLU A 143 9.42 7.56 3.59
CA GLU A 143 9.95 8.84 3.08
C GLU A 143 10.58 9.69 4.20
N ASP A 144 9.95 9.75 5.38
CA ASP A 144 10.44 10.51 6.53
C ASP A 144 11.75 9.93 7.07
N ALA A 145 11.82 8.60 7.21
CA ALA A 145 13.05 7.95 7.66
C ALA A 145 14.19 8.02 6.63
N ASP A 146 13.89 8.16 5.32
CA ASP A 146 14.91 8.46 4.29
C ASP A 146 15.41 9.92 4.39
N SER A 147 14.59 10.83 4.91
CA SER A 147 14.91 12.27 5.03
C SER A 147 15.66 12.62 6.33
N GLY A 148 15.60 11.76 7.34
CA GLY A 148 16.22 11.95 8.65
C GLY A 148 17.68 11.51 8.77
N ASP A 149 18.25 10.88 7.74
CA ASP A 149 19.64 10.37 7.72
C ASP A 149 20.62 11.36 7.03
N GLY A 150 20.48 12.65 7.33
CA GLY A 150 21.28 13.76 6.79
C GLY A 150 22.28 14.35 7.77
#